data_AF-A0A960XZK3-F1
#
_entry.id   AF-A0A960XZK3-F1
#
_cell.length_a   1.000
_cell.length_b   1.000
_cell.length_c   1.000
_cell.angle_alpha   90.00
_cell.angle_beta   90.00
_cell.angle_gamma   90.00
#
_symmetry.space_group_name_H-M   'P 1'
#
loop_
_entity.id
_entity.type
_entity.pdbx_description
1 polymer ?
#
loop_
_entity_poly.entity_id
_entity_poly.type
_entity_poly.pdbx_seq_one_letter_code
_entity_poly.pdbx_strand_id
1 'polypeptide(L)' 'EIGHLDVKKDRTFILNNKDVIARSLAVGIYSLFAGLELKSYDGPYRPASKPLDFKKYEEYEKGNYFKIVTD' A
#
# COMPACT_ATOMS: atom_id res chain seq x y z
N GLU A 1 -1.31 -7.94 6.17
CA GLU A 1 -1.33 -6.63 6.87
C GLU A 1 -0.03 -6.43 7.65
N ILE A 2 0.36 -5.19 7.96
CA ILE A 2 1.59 -4.87 8.70
C ILE A 2 1.41 -5.05 10.23
N GLY A 3 0.19 -4.87 10.74
CA GLY A 3 -0.16 -5.05 12.15
C GLY A 3 -1.52 -4.43 12.47
N HIS A 4 -1.97 -4.56 13.71
CA HIS A 4 -3.30 -4.13 14.16
C HIS A 4 -3.25 -2.77 14.88
N LEU A 5 -3.94 -1.75 14.34
CA LEU A 5 -3.90 -0.39 14.91
C LEU A 5 -4.65 -0.24 16.24
N ASP A 6 -5.59 -1.14 16.54
CA ASP A 6 -6.28 -1.24 17.83
C ASP A 6 -5.39 -1.84 18.93
N VAL A 7 -4.34 -2.58 18.56
CA VAL A 7 -3.32 -3.10 19.49
C VAL A 7 -2.25 -2.04 19.76
N LYS A 8 -2.18 -1.54 21.01
CA LYS A 8 -1.26 -0.45 21.42
C LYS A 8 0.20 -0.68 20.99
N LYS A 9 0.71 -1.91 21.15
CA LYS A 9 2.08 -2.27 20.80
C LYS A 9 2.34 -2.09 19.31
N ASP A 10 1.48 -2.68 18.49
CA ASP A 10 1.58 -2.65 17.03
C ASP A 10 1.42 -1.23 16.51
N ARG A 11 0.42 -0.49 17.02
CA ARG A 11 0.22 0.93 16.70
C ARG A 11 1.48 1.76 17.02
N THR A 12 2.05 1.59 18.20
CA THR A 12 3.25 2.33 18.62
C THR A 12 4.44 2.01 17.70
N PHE A 13 4.62 0.73 17.35
CA PHE A 13 5.66 0.31 16.42
C PHE A 13 5.45 0.93 15.04
N ILE A 14 4.25 0.83 14.48
CA ILE A 14 3.92 1.33 13.13
C ILE A 14 4.11 2.83 13.03
N LEU A 15 3.61 3.59 14.01
CA LEU A 15 3.67 5.05 13.99
C LEU A 15 5.10 5.59 14.12
N ASN A 16 5.96 4.91 14.88
CA ASN A 16 7.34 5.36 15.13
C ASN A 16 8.36 4.82 14.12
N ASN A 17 8.01 3.80 13.32
CA ASN A 17 8.96 3.13 12.41
C ASN A 17 8.52 3.18 10.93
N LYS A 18 7.80 4.25 10.53
CA LYS A 18 7.22 4.38 9.18
C LYS A 18 8.24 4.21 8.04
N ASP A 19 9.43 4.80 8.16
CA ASP A 19 10.49 4.69 7.13
C ASP A 19 11.01 3.26 6.99
N VAL A 20 11.27 2.57 8.11
CA VAL A 20 11.72 1.17 8.12
C VAL A 20 10.66 0.26 7.50
N ILE A 21 9.40 0.46 7.85
CA ILE A 21 8.27 -0.30 7.31
C ILE A 21 8.15 -0.07 5.79
N ALA A 22 8.22 1.18 5.34
CA ALA A 22 8.14 1.52 3.92
C ALA A 22 9.27 0.87 3.11
N ARG A 23 10.52 0.94 3.60
CA ARG A 23 11.68 0.30 2.97
C ARG A 23 11.53 -1.22 2.94
N SER A 24 11.10 -1.82 4.04
CA SER A 24 10.91 -3.27 4.14
C SER A 24 9.85 -3.76 3.15
N LEU A 25 8.75 -3.01 3.01
CA LEU A 25 7.70 -3.31 2.04
C LEU A 25 8.22 -3.19 0.60
N ALA A 26 8.96 -2.13 0.29
CA ALA A 26 9.54 -1.92 -1.03
C ALA A 26 10.53 -3.04 -1.40
N VAL A 27 11.40 -3.43 -0.48
CA VAL A 27 12.34 -4.55 -0.66
C VAL A 27 11.60 -5.87 -0.83
N GLY A 28 10.52 -6.10 -0.08
CA GLY A 28 9.69 -7.29 -0.22
C GLY A 28 9.04 -7.38 -1.60
N ILE A 29 8.43 -6.28 -2.06
CA ILE A 29 7.86 -6.18 -3.42
C ILE A 29 8.94 -6.43 -4.47
N TYR A 30 10.08 -5.74 -4.39
CA TYR A 30 11.18 -5.96 -5.32
C TYR A 30 11.62 -7.41 -5.36
N SER A 31 11.81 -8.04 -4.19
CA SER A 31 12.24 -9.43 -4.08
C SER A 31 11.25 -10.41 -4.73
N LEU A 32 9.94 -10.13 -4.69
CA LEU A 32 8.93 -10.95 -5.36
C LEU A 32 9.05 -10.90 -6.90
N PHE A 33 9.49 -9.76 -7.44
CA PHE A 33 9.61 -9.55 -8.88
C PHE A 33 11.04 -9.69 -9.40
N ALA A 34 12.03 -9.81 -8.51
CA ALA A 34 13.43 -9.94 -8.88
C ALA A 34 13.65 -11.22 -9.70
N GLY A 35 14.21 -11.06 -10.90
CA GLY A 35 14.47 -12.16 -11.83
C GLY A 35 13.25 -12.61 -12.66
N LEU A 36 12.09 -11.96 -12.51
CA LEU A 36 10.98 -12.14 -13.46
C LEU A 36 11.19 -11.24 -14.67
N GLU A 37 11.27 -11.84 -15.85
CA GLU A 37 11.22 -11.11 -17.11
C GLU A 37 9.76 -10.85 -17.49
N LEU A 38 9.43 -9.59 -17.76
CA LEU A 38 8.15 -9.25 -18.33
C LEU A 38 8.10 -9.81 -19.75
N LYS A 39 7.19 -10.75 -20.01
CA LYS A 39 6.93 -11.22 -21.38
C LYS A 39 6.58 -10.02 -22.26
N SER A 40 7.14 -9.98 -23.47
CA SER A 40 6.71 -9.03 -24.49
C SER A 40 5.20 -9.15 -24.69
N TYR A 41 4.53 -8.00 -24.77
CA TYR A 41 3.11 -7.96 -25.03
C TYR A 41 2.91 -7.73 -26.52
N ASP A 42 2.49 -8.77 -27.25
CA ASP A 42 2.34 -8.73 -28.71
C ASP A 42 0.90 -8.37 -29.16
N GLY A 43 0.07 -7.88 -28.23
CA GLY A 43 -1.31 -7.47 -28.55
C GLY A 43 -1.40 -6.01 -29.03
N PRO A 44 -2.49 -5.63 -29.71
CA PRO A 44 -2.66 -4.28 -30.26
C PRO A 44 -2.83 -3.19 -29.19
N TYR A 45 -3.16 -3.54 -27.94
CA TYR A 45 -3.41 -2.57 -26.88
C TYR A 45 -3.00 -3.09 -25.49
N ARG A 46 -1.95 -2.50 -24.89
CA ARG A 46 -1.57 -2.79 -23.51
C ARG A 46 -2.51 -2.02 -22.57
N PRO A 47 -3.25 -2.68 -21.66
CA PRO A 47 -4.11 -1.98 -20.72
C PRO A 47 -3.26 -1.07 -19.82
N ALA A 48 -3.46 0.24 -19.93
CA ALA A 48 -2.96 1.18 -18.94
C ALA A 48 -3.79 0.98 -17.66
N SER A 49 -3.12 0.76 -16.53
CA SER A 49 -3.80 0.76 -15.25
C SER A 49 -4.51 2.11 -15.05
N LYS A 50 -5.75 2.07 -14.56
CA LYS A 50 -6.45 3.30 -14.15
C LYS A 50 -5.67 3.90 -12.96
N PRO A 51 -5.41 5.22 -12.94
CA PRO A 51 -4.84 5.87 -11.76
C PRO A 51 -5.64 5.51 -10.51
N LEU A 52 -4.95 5.30 -9.39
CA LEU A 52 -5.62 5.05 -8.12
C LEU A 52 -6.44 6.29 -7.73
N ASP A 53 -7.73 6.10 -7.50
CA ASP A 53 -8.62 7.19 -7.08
C ASP A 53 -8.57 7.35 -5.56
N PHE A 54 -7.65 8.19 -5.08
CA PHE A 54 -7.50 8.49 -3.65
C PHE A 54 -8.73 9.22 -3.08
N LYS A 55 -9.44 9.98 -3.91
CA LYS A 55 -10.59 10.79 -3.50
C LYS A 55 -11.71 9.92 -2.92
N LYS A 56 -11.92 8.73 -3.49
CA LYS A 56 -12.85 7.72 -2.97
C LYS A 56 -12.62 7.37 -1.50
N TYR A 57 -11.37 7.39 -1.03
CA TYR A 57 -11.01 7.03 0.35
C TYR A 57 -11.03 8.26 1.28
N GLU A 58 -10.80 9.45 0.74
CA GLU A 58 -10.93 10.71 1.48
C GLU A 58 -12.39 11.07 1.78
N GLU A 59 -13.32 10.70 0.88
CA GLU A 59 -14.76 10.95 0.96
C GLU A 59 -15.56 9.69 1.36
N TYR A 60 -14.92 8.74 2.04
CA TYR A 60 -15.59 7.49 2.45
C TYR A 60 -16.80 7.77 3.36
N GLU A 61 -17.84 6.93 3.30
CA GLU A 61 -19.15 7.16 3.96
C GLU A 61 -19.04 7.47 5.46
N LYS A 62 -18.00 6.94 6.12
CA LYS A 62 -17.72 7.12 7.55
C LYS A 62 -16.73 8.25 7.84
N GLY A 63 -16.48 9.15 6.88
CA GLY A 63 -15.45 10.17 6.92
C GLY A 63 -14.15 9.72 6.25
N ASN A 64 -13.11 10.54 6.32
CA ASN A 64 -11.83 10.26 5.66
C ASN A 64 -11.23 8.96 6.22
N TYR A 65 -11.15 7.91 5.39
CA TYR A 65 -10.72 6.58 5.78
C TYR A 65 -9.36 6.58 6.51
N PHE A 66 -8.44 7.44 6.10
CA PHE A 66 -7.10 7.55 6.68
C PHE A 66 -7.08 8.23 8.06
N LYS A 67 -8.17 8.85 8.47
CA LYS A 67 -8.32 9.56 9.75
C LYS A 67 -9.25 8.87 10.74
N ILE A 68 -10.04 7.89 10.32
CA ILE A 68 -11.01 7.20 11.20
C ILE A 68 -10.31 6.43 12.34
N VAL A 69 -9.03 6.08 12.17
CA VAL A 69 -8.28 5.19 13.09
C VAL A 69 -7.37 5.93 14.07
N THR A 70 -7.47 7.26 14.17
CA THR A 70 -6.56 8.07 15.01
C THR A 70 -7.08 8.42 16.41
N ASP A 71 -8.29 8.01 16.78
CA ASP A 71 -8.87 8.24 18.12
C ASP A 71 -8.88 6.97 18.99
#